data_AF-A0A0G1VUA0-F1
#
_entry.id   AF-A0A0G1VUA0-F1
#
_cell.length_a   1.000
_cell.length_b   1.000
_cell.length_c   1.000
_cell.angle_alpha   90.00
_cell.angle_beta   90.00
_cell.angle_gamma   90.00
#
_symmetry.space_group_name_H-M   'P 1'
#
loop_
_entity.id
_entity.type
_entity.pdbx_description
1 polymer ?
#
loop_
_entity_poly.entity_id
_entity_poly.type
_entity_poly.pdbx_seq_one_letter_code
_entity_poly.pdbx_strand_id
1 'polypeptide(L)'
;MQIKPVVGSVVGPTSETHWGQVLHLPNAYGVVEVSFADGGARPAGIHLLSLLSRKLSENPTSLKSLEEIIDGVASVGVESLLVCVPVGEVAYVAVRGSGDVYLKRGVEFAHLLHGVGAISGEVKPGDTLLLVSKQFTQTLTEEEIKGVFDHLTPEEVAERLTLLLHEKDSGEGSAAVIVQVHKGKDEEFPAPERTAAHPVTSLRRLVNDVRAHPRKSTAVVTVILVTLFGISVLLGLWRQTTRVKNQSVASTIVDARHALEEGVALLTLSPMKGRERLVTAKELLAPLRESVSGRSSEGREIQELYDEITENLTTAMQLYKVKPELFFDGALVKKEGNIAFIGFENTTMGVVDQMTQTVYALDVGSKKVTVLGGGQTYAGLSYAAVHGDKLYVLTDTGVNMARLSDKQTVGNVAKKDSQWGEIRALVSYGGNLYLLDTTKSRIWKYVAT
;
A
#
# COMPACT_ATOMS: atom_id res chain seq x y z
N MET A 1 -7.32 -18.52 -23.19
CA MET A 1 -6.21 -17.68 -22.74
C MET A 1 -6.72 -16.63 -21.74
N GLN A 2 -6.12 -16.51 -20.56
CA GLN A 2 -6.36 -15.37 -19.65
C GLN A 2 -5.20 -14.38 -19.81
N ILE A 3 -5.51 -13.14 -20.16
CA ILE A 3 -4.52 -12.05 -20.22
C ILE A 3 -4.10 -11.71 -18.78
N LYS A 4 -2.81 -11.86 -18.45
CA LYS A 4 -2.22 -11.26 -17.24
C LYS A 4 -1.41 -10.04 -17.70
N PRO A 5 -1.92 -8.81 -17.53
CA PRO A 5 -1.19 -7.64 -17.99
C PRO A 5 -0.05 -7.30 -17.02
N VAL A 6 1.08 -6.86 -17.57
CA VAL A 6 2.12 -6.13 -16.81
C VAL A 6 1.87 -4.65 -17.04
N VAL A 7 1.82 -3.87 -15.96
CA VAL A 7 1.31 -2.50 -15.99
C VAL A 7 2.38 -1.51 -15.56
N GLY A 8 2.65 -0.51 -16.38
CA GLY A 8 3.42 0.68 -16.02
C GLY A 8 2.48 1.87 -15.81
N SER A 9 2.77 2.74 -14.86
CA SER A 9 1.97 3.93 -14.57
C SER A 9 2.82 5.19 -14.56
N VAL A 10 2.35 6.21 -15.25
CA VAL A 10 2.99 7.52 -15.34
C VAL A 10 2.02 8.56 -14.82
N VAL A 11 2.46 9.35 -13.84
CA VAL A 11 1.69 10.45 -13.28
C VAL A 11 2.59 11.68 -13.23
N GLY A 12 2.17 12.74 -13.91
CA GLY A 12 2.84 14.03 -13.90
C GLY A 12 2.54 14.84 -12.64
N PRO A 13 3.11 16.05 -12.54
CA PRO A 13 2.81 16.98 -11.45
C PRO A 13 1.30 17.25 -11.33
N THR A 14 0.83 17.62 -10.14
CA THR A 14 -0.58 17.99 -9.92
C THR A 14 -0.67 19.36 -9.24
N SER A 15 -1.74 20.09 -9.52
CA SER A 15 -2.03 21.40 -8.95
C SER A 15 -3.48 21.49 -8.46
N GLU A 16 -3.86 22.63 -7.88
CA GLU A 16 -5.24 22.86 -7.44
C GLU A 16 -6.23 22.86 -8.61
N THR A 17 -5.76 23.25 -9.80
CA THR A 17 -6.58 23.40 -11.02
C THR A 17 -6.47 22.23 -11.98
N HIS A 18 -5.38 21.44 -11.94
CA HIS A 18 -5.18 20.29 -12.82
C HIS A 18 -4.78 19.05 -12.01
N TRP A 19 -5.48 17.95 -12.25
CA TRP A 19 -5.23 16.70 -11.55
C TRP A 19 -5.38 15.51 -12.51
N GLY A 20 -4.37 14.64 -12.53
CA GLY A 20 -4.37 13.42 -13.33
C GLY A 20 -3.91 12.23 -12.50
N GLN A 21 -4.47 11.05 -12.77
CA GLN A 21 -4.13 9.82 -12.06
C GLN A 21 -4.45 8.59 -12.92
N VAL A 22 -3.76 7.49 -12.63
CA VAL A 22 -4.02 6.17 -13.23
C VAL A 22 -5.05 5.40 -12.40
N LEU A 23 -5.98 4.74 -13.08
CA LEU A 23 -6.89 3.74 -12.52
C LEU A 23 -6.29 2.34 -12.69
N HIS A 24 -6.10 1.63 -11.58
CA HIS A 24 -5.63 0.25 -11.59
C HIS A 24 -6.57 -0.63 -10.77
N LEU A 25 -7.40 -1.41 -11.46
CA LEU A 25 -8.32 -2.39 -10.89
C LEU A 25 -7.92 -3.80 -11.35
N PRO A 26 -8.35 -4.87 -10.66
CA PRO A 26 -8.03 -6.26 -11.05
C PRO A 26 -8.38 -6.63 -12.49
N ASN A 27 -9.34 -5.91 -13.09
CA ASN A 27 -9.95 -6.19 -14.38
C ASN A 27 -10.03 -4.96 -15.31
N ALA A 28 -9.56 -3.79 -14.88
CA ALA A 28 -9.65 -2.57 -15.65
C ALA A 28 -8.48 -1.64 -15.37
N TYR A 29 -7.99 -1.01 -16.43
CA TYR A 29 -6.83 -0.12 -16.40
C TYR A 29 -7.22 1.17 -17.10
N GLY A 30 -6.84 2.33 -16.57
CA GLY A 30 -7.29 3.56 -17.18
C GLY A 30 -6.55 4.79 -16.72
N VAL A 31 -6.93 5.91 -17.29
CA VAL A 31 -6.37 7.23 -17.01
C VAL A 31 -7.52 8.20 -16.80
N VAL A 32 -7.35 9.06 -15.80
CA VAL A 32 -8.28 10.14 -15.48
C VAL A 32 -7.51 11.45 -15.43
N GLU A 33 -8.03 12.47 -16.09
CA GLU A 33 -7.56 13.86 -16.03
C GLU A 33 -8.77 14.78 -15.80
N VAL A 34 -8.64 15.66 -14.83
CA VAL A 34 -9.66 16.61 -14.40
C VAL A 34 -9.04 18.00 -14.30
N SER A 35 -9.73 19.00 -14.85
CA SER A 35 -9.33 20.40 -14.78
C SER A 35 -10.49 21.31 -14.35
N PHE A 36 -10.20 22.23 -13.43
CA PHE A 36 -11.12 23.30 -13.01
C PHE A 36 -10.33 24.60 -12.83
N ALA A 37 -10.73 25.64 -13.56
CA ALA A 37 -10.07 26.95 -13.51
C ALA A 37 -10.07 27.59 -12.10
N ASP A 38 -11.12 27.35 -11.32
CA ASP A 38 -11.31 27.93 -9.98
C ASP A 38 -10.76 27.05 -8.84
N GLY A 39 -10.06 25.96 -9.18
CA GLY A 39 -9.56 24.95 -8.24
C GLY A 39 -10.56 23.83 -7.93
N GLY A 40 -10.11 22.81 -7.21
CA GLY A 40 -10.94 21.65 -6.84
C GLY A 40 -10.81 20.44 -7.77
N ALA A 41 -9.80 20.41 -8.66
CA ALA A 41 -9.55 19.28 -9.56
C ALA A 41 -9.27 17.98 -8.81
N ARG A 42 -8.47 18.03 -7.74
CA ARG A 42 -8.13 16.86 -6.94
C ARG A 42 -9.32 16.18 -6.26
N PRO A 43 -10.17 16.87 -5.47
CA PRO A 43 -11.33 16.23 -4.84
C PRO A 43 -12.33 15.69 -5.88
N ALA A 44 -12.54 16.40 -7.00
CA ALA A 44 -13.38 15.91 -8.08
C ALA A 44 -12.82 14.64 -8.73
N GLY A 45 -11.51 14.60 -8.96
CA GLY A 45 -10.81 13.43 -9.50
C GLY A 45 -10.83 12.21 -8.58
N ILE A 46 -10.64 12.39 -7.27
CA ILE A 46 -10.76 11.30 -6.29
C ILE A 46 -12.19 10.74 -6.26
N HIS A 47 -13.20 11.62 -6.30
CA HIS A 47 -14.60 11.20 -6.37
C HIS A 47 -14.89 10.41 -7.65
N LEU A 48 -14.36 10.86 -8.79
CA LEU A 48 -14.48 10.18 -10.08
C LEU A 48 -13.87 8.78 -10.06
N LEU A 49 -12.65 8.62 -9.53
CA LEU A 49 -12.03 7.30 -9.37
C LEU A 49 -12.86 6.37 -8.48
N SER A 50 -13.42 6.88 -7.37
CA SER A 50 -14.27 6.10 -6.48
C SER A 50 -15.54 5.59 -7.19
N LEU A 51 -16.17 6.44 -8.01
CA LEU A 51 -17.33 6.04 -8.82
C LEU A 51 -16.97 4.98 -9.87
N LEU A 52 -15.83 5.14 -10.55
CA LEU A 52 -15.33 4.18 -11.54
C LEU A 52 -15.02 2.82 -10.90
N SER A 53 -14.30 2.80 -9.78
CA SER A 53 -13.97 1.57 -9.03
C SER A 53 -15.22 0.80 -8.62
N ARG A 54 -16.29 1.51 -8.22
CA ARG A 54 -17.56 0.87 -7.89
C ARG A 54 -18.27 0.30 -9.14
N LYS A 55 -18.34 1.06 -10.23
CA LYS A 55 -19.05 0.62 -11.45
C LYS A 55 -18.31 -0.46 -12.25
N LEU A 56 -16.99 -0.49 -12.18
CA LEU A 56 -16.13 -1.48 -12.87
C LEU A 56 -15.79 -2.69 -11.98
N SER A 57 -16.42 -2.83 -10.82
CA SER A 57 -16.29 -4.02 -9.97
C SER A 57 -16.77 -5.30 -10.65
N GLU A 58 -17.69 -5.19 -11.61
CA GLU A 58 -18.10 -6.26 -12.51
C GLU A 58 -17.55 -6.00 -13.93
N ASN A 59 -17.16 -7.06 -14.64
CA ASN A 59 -16.66 -6.95 -16.00
C ASN A 59 -17.78 -6.51 -16.96
N PRO A 60 -17.61 -5.42 -17.73
CA PRO A 60 -18.53 -5.12 -18.83
C PRO A 60 -18.56 -6.29 -19.82
N THR A 61 -19.75 -6.66 -20.24
CA THR A 61 -19.99 -7.80 -21.14
C THR A 61 -19.88 -7.43 -22.62
N SER A 62 -19.74 -6.14 -22.94
CA SER A 62 -19.61 -5.61 -24.30
C SER A 62 -18.97 -4.23 -24.31
N LEU A 63 -18.46 -3.81 -25.49
CA LEU A 63 -17.94 -2.46 -25.70
C LEU A 63 -18.98 -1.39 -25.35
N LYS A 64 -20.24 -1.61 -25.76
CA LYS A 64 -21.36 -0.70 -25.47
C LYS A 64 -21.61 -0.55 -23.95
N SER A 65 -21.50 -1.64 -23.20
CA SER A 65 -21.63 -1.59 -21.73
C SER A 65 -20.51 -0.78 -21.09
N LEU A 66 -19.28 -0.86 -21.60
CA LEU A 66 -18.17 -0.04 -21.14
C LEU A 66 -18.42 1.44 -21.45
N GLU A 67 -18.92 1.77 -22.66
CA GLU A 67 -19.28 3.14 -23.02
C GLU A 67 -20.35 3.71 -22.08
N GLU A 68 -21.42 2.97 -21.79
CA GLU A 68 -22.49 3.38 -20.88
C GLU A 68 -21.98 3.63 -19.44
N ILE A 69 -21.01 2.83 -18.97
CA ILE A 69 -20.39 3.02 -17.64
C ILE A 69 -19.62 4.34 -17.60
N ILE A 70 -18.79 4.59 -18.61
CA ILE A 70 -17.92 5.76 -18.66
C ILE A 70 -18.73 7.04 -18.87
N ASP A 71 -19.73 7.01 -19.76
CA ASP A 71 -20.67 8.12 -19.97
C ASP A 71 -21.46 8.45 -18.72
N GLY A 72 -21.88 7.43 -17.96
CA GLY A 72 -22.64 7.62 -16.73
C GLY A 72 -21.79 8.07 -15.53
N VAL A 73 -20.50 8.31 -15.71
CA VAL A 73 -19.56 8.71 -14.64
C VAL A 73 -18.77 9.98 -15.01
N ALA A 74 -18.61 10.26 -16.31
CA ALA A 74 -18.08 11.53 -16.78
C ALA A 74 -18.96 12.71 -16.32
N SER A 75 -18.34 13.68 -15.65
CA SER A 75 -19.00 14.90 -15.16
C SER A 75 -18.32 16.15 -15.74
N VAL A 76 -18.85 17.33 -15.41
CA VAL A 76 -18.18 18.60 -15.71
C VAL A 76 -16.75 18.59 -15.15
N GLY A 77 -15.79 19.09 -15.92
CA GLY A 77 -14.37 19.19 -15.55
C GLY A 77 -13.51 17.98 -15.88
N VAL A 78 -14.08 16.89 -16.41
CA VAL A 78 -13.30 15.73 -16.89
C VAL A 78 -12.74 16.03 -18.28
N GLU A 79 -11.42 16.18 -18.36
CA GLU A 79 -10.71 16.44 -19.62
C GLU A 79 -10.34 15.14 -20.33
N SER A 80 -9.95 14.10 -19.57
CA SER A 80 -9.63 12.77 -20.10
C SER A 80 -10.17 11.67 -19.20
N LEU A 81 -10.84 10.70 -19.80
CA LEU A 81 -11.22 9.46 -19.15
C LEU A 81 -11.07 8.32 -20.14
N LEU A 82 -10.00 7.53 -19.97
CA LEU A 82 -9.67 6.40 -20.83
C LEU A 82 -9.72 5.14 -19.96
N VAL A 83 -10.44 4.11 -20.40
CA VAL A 83 -10.53 2.83 -19.69
C VAL A 83 -10.34 1.69 -20.67
N CYS A 84 -9.45 0.77 -20.32
CA CYS A 84 -9.18 -0.50 -20.97
C CYS A 84 -9.62 -1.65 -20.06
N VAL A 85 -10.49 -2.52 -20.57
CA VAL A 85 -10.95 -3.74 -19.89
C VAL A 85 -10.61 -4.96 -20.76
N PRO A 86 -9.61 -5.78 -20.38
CA PRO A 86 -9.34 -7.05 -21.03
C PRO A 86 -10.37 -8.12 -20.62
N VAL A 87 -11.02 -8.75 -21.59
CA VAL A 87 -11.98 -9.85 -21.41
C VAL A 87 -11.62 -11.00 -22.35
N GLY A 88 -11.05 -12.07 -21.78
CA GLY A 88 -10.57 -13.21 -22.58
C GLY A 88 -9.36 -12.82 -23.43
N GLU A 89 -9.51 -12.84 -24.75
CA GLU A 89 -8.48 -12.43 -25.74
C GLU A 89 -8.78 -11.06 -26.36
N VAL A 90 -9.86 -10.40 -25.95
CA VAL A 90 -10.30 -9.11 -26.49
C VAL A 90 -10.07 -8.03 -25.45
N ALA A 91 -9.49 -6.91 -25.87
CA ALA A 91 -9.44 -5.69 -25.06
C ALA A 91 -10.53 -4.72 -25.52
N TYR A 92 -11.37 -4.27 -24.59
CA TYR A 92 -12.31 -3.16 -24.80
C TYR A 92 -11.65 -1.88 -24.31
N VAL A 93 -11.56 -0.87 -25.16
CA VAL A 93 -11.04 0.45 -24.79
C VAL A 93 -12.07 1.50 -25.11
N ALA A 94 -12.33 2.40 -24.17
CA ALA A 94 -13.23 3.52 -24.38
C ALA A 94 -12.63 4.80 -23.80
N VAL A 95 -12.86 5.90 -24.51
CA VAL A 95 -12.33 7.22 -24.24
C VAL A 95 -13.47 8.22 -24.20
N ARG A 96 -13.51 9.02 -23.13
CA ARG A 96 -14.33 10.23 -23.02
C ARG A 96 -13.46 11.43 -22.73
N GLY A 97 -13.84 12.57 -23.29
CA GLY A 97 -12.97 13.75 -23.35
C GLY A 97 -11.90 13.63 -24.44
N SER A 98 -10.72 14.15 -24.15
CA SER A 98 -9.55 14.16 -25.04
C SER A 98 -8.46 13.25 -24.47
N GLY A 99 -7.68 12.61 -25.34
CA GLY A 99 -6.64 11.65 -24.95
C GLY A 99 -6.44 10.62 -26.05
N ASP A 100 -5.34 9.89 -25.98
CA ASP A 100 -4.92 9.00 -27.06
C ASP A 100 -4.69 7.56 -26.57
N VAL A 101 -4.96 6.61 -27.48
CA VAL A 101 -4.67 5.19 -27.26
C VAL A 101 -3.73 4.72 -28.35
N TYR A 102 -2.58 4.19 -27.96
CA TYR A 102 -1.60 3.61 -28.85
C TYR A 102 -1.48 2.11 -28.61
N LEU A 103 -1.12 1.38 -29.66
CA LEU A 103 -0.78 -0.04 -29.63
C LEU A 103 0.60 -0.24 -30.24
N LYS A 104 1.49 -0.84 -29.45
CA LYS A 104 2.73 -1.41 -29.94
C LYS A 104 2.54 -2.92 -30.16
N ARG A 105 2.75 -3.37 -31.39
CA ARG A 105 2.74 -4.80 -31.76
C ARG A 105 4.03 -5.14 -32.48
N GLY A 106 4.93 -5.86 -31.80
CA GLY A 106 6.28 -6.12 -32.31
C GLY A 106 7.06 -4.81 -32.47
N VAL A 107 7.40 -4.47 -33.71
CA VAL A 107 8.13 -3.23 -34.07
C VAL A 107 7.19 -2.09 -34.49
N GLU A 108 5.92 -2.38 -34.74
CA GLU A 108 4.95 -1.38 -35.18
C GLU A 108 4.35 -0.67 -33.97
N PHE A 109 4.22 0.66 -34.09
CA PHE A 109 3.57 1.53 -33.12
C PHE A 109 2.46 2.27 -33.85
N ALA A 110 1.21 2.03 -33.45
CA ALA A 110 0.03 2.54 -34.13
C ALA A 110 -0.86 3.34 -33.17
N HIS A 111 -1.33 4.49 -33.63
CA HIS A 111 -2.35 5.28 -32.95
C HIS A 111 -3.73 4.70 -33.25
N LEU A 112 -4.43 4.19 -32.22
CA LEU A 112 -5.70 3.47 -32.37
C LEU A 112 -6.92 4.38 -32.20
N LEU A 113 -6.86 5.32 -31.26
CA LEU A 113 -7.94 6.26 -30.95
C LEU A 113 -7.38 7.63 -30.60
N HIS A 114 -8.05 8.66 -31.12
CA HIS A 114 -7.82 10.06 -30.78
C HIS A 114 -9.13 10.69 -30.28
N GLY A 115 -9.14 11.15 -29.03
CA GLY A 115 -10.30 11.75 -28.40
C GLY A 115 -11.45 10.76 -28.16
N VAL A 116 -12.69 11.26 -28.16
CA VAL A 116 -13.88 10.47 -27.80
C VAL A 116 -14.10 9.31 -28.76
N GLY A 117 -14.23 8.11 -28.21
CA GLY A 117 -14.56 6.92 -28.99
C GLY A 117 -14.38 5.63 -28.21
N ALA A 118 -14.73 4.51 -28.82
CA ALA A 118 -14.56 3.20 -28.23
C ALA A 118 -14.15 2.19 -29.31
N ILE A 119 -13.22 1.30 -28.96
CA ILE A 119 -12.72 0.23 -29.83
C ILE A 119 -12.66 -1.09 -29.07
N SER A 120 -12.77 -2.18 -29.81
CA SER A 120 -12.50 -3.51 -29.30
C SER A 120 -11.63 -4.27 -30.29
N GLY A 121 -10.67 -5.04 -29.80
CA GLY A 121 -9.85 -5.87 -30.67
C GLY A 121 -9.17 -7.02 -29.94
N GLU A 122 -8.83 -8.04 -30.71
CA GLU A 122 -8.03 -9.16 -30.23
C GLU A 122 -6.59 -8.71 -29.93
N VAL A 123 -6.11 -9.07 -28.74
CA VAL A 123 -4.74 -8.79 -28.29
C VAL A 123 -3.90 -10.06 -28.23
N LYS A 124 -2.63 -9.93 -28.57
CA LYS A 124 -1.66 -11.02 -28.64
C LYS A 124 -0.62 -10.88 -27.53
N PRO A 125 0.01 -11.98 -27.08
CA PRO A 125 1.14 -11.90 -26.17
C PRO A 125 2.25 -11.01 -26.74
N GLY A 126 2.74 -10.08 -25.93
CA GLY A 126 3.72 -9.07 -26.30
C GLY A 126 3.12 -7.75 -26.81
N ASP A 127 1.81 -7.67 -27.06
CA ASP A 127 1.14 -6.41 -27.38
C ASP A 127 1.20 -5.46 -26.18
N THR A 128 1.52 -4.20 -26.43
CA THR A 128 1.52 -3.15 -25.41
C THR A 128 0.54 -2.06 -25.80
N LEU A 129 -0.50 -1.89 -25.00
CA LEU A 129 -1.41 -0.75 -25.07
C LEU A 129 -0.88 0.39 -24.22
N LEU A 130 -0.96 1.61 -24.73
CA LEU A 130 -0.61 2.83 -24.02
C LEU A 130 -1.80 3.77 -24.08
N LEU A 131 -2.39 4.08 -22.94
CA LEU A 131 -3.48 5.05 -22.81
C LEU A 131 -2.88 6.31 -22.18
N VAL A 132 -3.06 7.46 -22.82
CA VAL A 132 -2.49 8.74 -22.37
C VAL A 132 -3.56 9.81 -22.28
N SER A 133 -3.44 10.68 -21.27
CA SER A 133 -4.33 11.81 -21.08
C SER A 133 -4.06 12.94 -22.09
N LYS A 134 -4.95 13.94 -22.11
CA LYS A 134 -4.84 15.11 -22.99
C LYS A 134 -3.58 15.92 -22.68
N GLN A 135 -3.32 16.22 -21.41
CA GLN A 135 -2.13 16.98 -21.04
C GLN A 135 -0.84 16.24 -21.40
N PHE A 136 -0.86 14.91 -21.31
CA PHE A 136 0.28 14.08 -21.66
C PHE A 136 0.69 14.27 -23.13
N THR A 137 -0.27 14.25 -24.06
CA THR A 137 -0.01 14.39 -25.51
C THR A 137 0.24 15.82 -25.94
N GLN A 138 -0.16 16.80 -25.12
CA GLN A 138 0.24 18.19 -25.28
C GLN A 138 1.68 18.44 -24.80
N THR A 139 2.19 17.62 -23.88
CA THR A 139 3.52 17.77 -23.28
C THR A 139 4.58 16.97 -24.05
N LEU A 140 4.24 15.76 -24.50
CA LEU A 140 5.14 14.87 -25.23
C LEU A 140 4.59 14.57 -26.63
N THR A 141 5.47 14.66 -27.62
CA THR A 141 5.19 14.33 -29.02
C THR A 141 5.11 12.82 -29.24
N GLU A 142 4.43 12.38 -30.31
CA GLU A 142 4.33 10.95 -30.65
C GLU A 142 5.72 10.32 -30.87
N GLU A 143 6.67 11.07 -31.44
CA GLU A 143 8.05 10.63 -31.63
C GLU A 143 8.79 10.42 -30.31
N GLU A 144 8.64 11.35 -29.34
CA GLU A 144 9.20 11.21 -28.00
C GLU A 144 8.62 9.99 -27.29
N ILE A 145 7.30 9.78 -27.39
CA ILE A 145 6.60 8.62 -26.80
C ILE A 145 7.13 7.32 -27.43
N LYS A 146 7.12 7.24 -28.76
CA LYS A 146 7.57 6.05 -29.51
C LYS A 146 9.03 5.71 -29.23
N GLY A 147 9.89 6.72 -29.07
CA GLY A 147 11.31 6.56 -28.79
C GLY A 147 11.63 5.86 -27.47
N VAL A 148 10.70 5.83 -26.51
CA VAL A 148 10.89 5.16 -25.22
C VAL A 148 10.69 3.64 -25.32
N PHE A 149 9.90 3.16 -26.28
CA PHE A 149 9.55 1.75 -26.39
C PHE A 149 10.64 0.91 -27.10
N ASP A 150 11.88 0.94 -26.63
CA ASP A 150 13.01 0.17 -27.18
C ASP A 150 13.41 -1.00 -26.28
N HIS A 151 12.79 -2.18 -26.51
CA HIS A 151 13.01 -3.42 -25.73
C HIS A 151 12.83 -3.32 -24.19
N LEU A 152 12.25 -2.22 -23.70
CA LEU A 152 12.02 -1.98 -22.29
C LEU A 152 10.74 -2.66 -21.77
N THR A 153 10.74 -2.96 -20.48
CA THR A 153 9.55 -3.39 -19.73
C THR A 153 8.57 -2.21 -19.54
N PRO A 154 7.27 -2.47 -19.27
CA PRO A 154 6.30 -1.40 -19.01
C PRO A 154 6.70 -0.43 -17.89
N GLU A 155 7.39 -0.94 -16.86
CA GLU A 155 7.88 -0.14 -15.73
C GLU A 155 9.04 0.78 -16.14
N GLU A 156 10.02 0.26 -16.88
CA GLU A 156 11.14 1.05 -17.41
C GLU A 156 10.66 2.12 -18.41
N VAL A 157 9.67 1.79 -19.25
CA VAL A 157 9.02 2.77 -20.12
C VAL A 157 8.32 3.85 -19.28
N ALA A 158 7.62 3.46 -18.21
CA ALA A 158 6.95 4.40 -17.34
C ALA A 158 7.93 5.36 -16.65
N GLU A 159 9.07 4.86 -16.16
CA GLU A 159 10.09 5.70 -15.53
C GLU A 159 10.66 6.73 -16.51
N ARG A 160 11.01 6.30 -17.73
CA ARG A 160 11.54 7.21 -18.76
C ARG A 160 10.52 8.27 -19.18
N LEU A 161 9.26 7.89 -19.39
CA LEU A 161 8.19 8.85 -19.71
C LEU A 161 7.94 9.82 -18.55
N THR A 162 8.04 9.35 -17.30
CA THR A 162 7.92 10.19 -16.10
C THR A 162 9.04 11.23 -16.04
N LEU A 163 10.28 10.84 -16.38
CA LEU A 163 11.43 11.76 -16.44
C LEU A 163 11.22 12.83 -17.53
N LEU A 164 10.83 12.41 -18.74
CA LEU A 164 10.57 13.33 -19.85
C LEU A 164 9.46 14.33 -19.53
N LEU A 165 8.40 13.90 -18.83
CA LEU A 165 7.34 14.80 -18.37
C LEU A 165 7.84 15.83 -17.35
N HIS A 166 8.70 15.45 -16.41
CA HIS A 166 9.24 16.36 -15.40
C HIS A 166 10.31 17.31 -15.95
N GLU A 167 10.94 16.98 -17.06
CA GLU A 167 11.84 17.88 -17.80
C GLU A 167 11.08 19.02 -18.52
N LYS A 168 9.76 18.89 -18.69
CA LYS A 168 8.92 19.89 -19.36
C LYS A 168 8.09 20.66 -18.33
N ASP A 169 8.07 21.99 -18.43
CA ASP A 169 7.36 22.86 -17.49
C ASP A 169 5.82 22.79 -17.57
N SER A 170 5.26 22.01 -18.51
CA SER A 170 3.83 21.96 -18.82
C SER A 170 3.14 20.63 -18.51
N GLY A 171 3.70 19.80 -17.64
CA GLY A 171 3.20 18.43 -17.38
C GLY A 171 2.02 18.30 -16.40
N GLU A 172 1.46 19.39 -15.86
CA GLU A 172 0.47 19.34 -14.76
C GLU A 172 -0.83 18.61 -15.14
N GLY A 173 -1.15 17.51 -14.46
CA GLY A 173 -2.33 16.69 -14.75
C GLY A 173 -2.10 15.62 -15.80
N SER A 174 -0.88 15.49 -16.34
CA SER A 174 -0.54 14.40 -17.26
C SER A 174 -0.64 13.04 -16.58
N ALA A 175 -1.25 12.07 -17.24
CA ALA A 175 -1.25 10.70 -16.78
C ALA A 175 -1.22 9.72 -17.95
N ALA A 176 -0.60 8.56 -17.74
CA ALA A 176 -0.58 7.47 -18.71
C ALA A 176 -0.51 6.10 -18.04
N VAL A 177 -1.11 5.11 -18.68
CA VAL A 177 -0.99 3.70 -18.29
C VAL A 177 -0.52 2.86 -19.46
N ILE A 178 0.47 2.01 -19.20
CA ILE A 178 1.05 1.07 -20.15
C ILE A 178 0.57 -0.32 -19.74
N VAL A 179 -0.07 -1.05 -20.65
CA VAL A 179 -0.65 -2.38 -20.39
C VAL A 179 -0.05 -3.36 -21.39
N GLN A 180 0.88 -4.18 -20.94
CA GLN A 180 1.50 -5.21 -21.79
C GLN A 180 0.87 -6.58 -21.56
N VAL A 181 0.35 -7.15 -22.63
CA VAL A 181 -0.36 -8.43 -22.66
C VAL A 181 0.65 -9.57 -22.56
N HIS A 182 0.62 -10.33 -21.47
CA HIS A 182 1.38 -11.57 -21.36
C HIS A 182 0.47 -12.78 -21.51
N LYS A 183 1.02 -13.84 -22.10
CA LYS A 183 0.35 -15.14 -22.13
C LYS A 183 0.32 -15.68 -20.70
N GLY A 184 -0.84 -15.65 -20.06
CA GLY A 184 -1.08 -16.53 -18.92
C GLY A 184 -0.84 -17.96 -19.42
N LYS A 185 -0.05 -18.78 -18.71
CA LYS A 185 0.20 -20.17 -19.10
C LYS A 185 -1.15 -20.84 -19.34
N ASP A 186 -1.46 -21.09 -20.61
CA ASP A 186 -2.50 -22.05 -20.95
C ASP A 186 -2.01 -23.39 -20.37
N GLU A 187 -2.82 -24.04 -19.55
CA GLU A 187 -2.65 -25.47 -19.35
C GLU A 187 -2.69 -26.11 -20.74
N GLU A 188 -1.54 -26.56 -21.23
CA GLU A 188 -1.50 -27.51 -22.33
C GLU A 188 -2.33 -28.71 -21.89
N PHE A 189 -3.56 -28.81 -22.41
CA PHE A 189 -4.18 -30.12 -22.50
C PHE A 189 -3.27 -30.96 -23.39
N PRO A 190 -2.64 -32.03 -22.89
CA PRO A 190 -1.94 -32.92 -23.79
C PRO A 190 -2.99 -33.50 -24.74
N ALA A 191 -2.77 -33.32 -26.03
CA ALA A 191 -3.48 -34.09 -27.05
C ALA A 191 -3.34 -35.57 -26.69
N PRO A 192 -4.41 -36.39 -26.80
CA PRO A 192 -4.35 -37.78 -26.40
C PRO A 192 -3.27 -38.47 -27.22
N GLU A 193 -2.21 -38.90 -26.55
CA GLU A 193 -1.24 -39.84 -27.10
C GLU A 193 -2.02 -41.01 -27.69
N ARG A 194 -1.89 -41.19 -29.01
CA ARG A 194 -2.25 -42.43 -29.69
C ARG A 194 -1.31 -43.52 -29.16
N THR A 195 -1.68 -44.13 -28.04
CA THR A 195 -1.08 -45.39 -27.62
C THR A 195 -1.58 -46.48 -28.54
N ALA A 196 -0.63 -47.05 -29.27
CA ALA A 196 -0.82 -48.24 -30.07
C ALA A 196 -1.33 -49.40 -29.21
N ALA A 197 -2.20 -50.17 -29.86
CA ALA A 197 -2.68 -51.50 -29.54
C ALA A 197 -1.95 -52.29 -28.44
N HIS A 198 -2.72 -52.69 -27.43
CA HIS A 198 -2.56 -53.97 -26.74
C HIS A 198 -3.89 -54.73 -26.71
N PRO A 199 -3.85 -56.07 -26.69
CA PRO A 199 -4.85 -56.91 -27.30
C PRO A 199 -6.09 -57.05 -26.42
N VAL A 200 -7.26 -56.87 -27.04
CA VAL A 200 -8.53 -57.24 -26.44
C VAL A 200 -8.65 -58.76 -26.46
N THR A 201 -8.16 -59.41 -25.40
CA THR A 201 -8.61 -60.75 -25.03
C THR A 201 -9.59 -60.64 -23.87
N SER A 202 -10.71 -61.36 -24.02
CA SER A 202 -11.76 -61.63 -23.05
C SER A 202 -12.64 -60.47 -22.57
N LEU A 203 -13.53 -59.99 -23.45
CA LEU A 203 -14.88 -59.54 -23.07
C LEU A 203 -15.97 -60.03 -24.05
N ARG A 204 -15.72 -61.17 -24.71
CA ARG A 204 -16.78 -61.99 -25.33
C ARG A 204 -17.37 -62.91 -24.27
N ARG A 205 -18.21 -62.38 -23.36
CA ARG A 205 -19.14 -63.20 -22.53
C ARG A 205 -20.15 -62.39 -21.68
N LEU A 206 -20.51 -61.16 -22.09
CA LEU A 206 -21.53 -60.40 -21.36
C LEU A 206 -22.50 -59.61 -22.25
N VAL A 207 -22.70 -60.06 -23.49
CA VAL A 207 -23.73 -59.52 -24.41
C VAL A 207 -24.46 -60.64 -25.17
N ASN A 208 -24.63 -61.80 -24.57
CA ASN A 208 -25.55 -62.84 -25.06
C ASN A 208 -26.31 -63.40 -23.86
N ASP A 209 -27.29 -62.63 -23.39
CA ASP A 209 -28.54 -63.16 -22.80
C ASP A 209 -29.48 -62.00 -22.45
N VAL A 210 -30.01 -61.34 -23.48
CA VAL A 210 -31.30 -60.64 -23.35
C VAL A 210 -32.05 -60.79 -24.66
N ARG A 211 -32.67 -61.97 -24.85
CA ARG A 211 -33.76 -62.15 -25.82
C ARG A 211 -34.80 -63.12 -25.25
N ALA A 212 -35.66 -62.61 -24.35
CA ALA A 212 -37.05 -63.03 -24.18
C ALA A 212 -37.80 -62.05 -23.24
N HIS A 213 -38.77 -61.32 -23.81
CA HIS A 213 -39.94 -60.56 -23.28
C HIS A 213 -40.29 -60.54 -21.77
N PRO A 214 -41.16 -59.61 -21.29
CA PRO A 214 -41.29 -58.18 -21.56
C PRO A 214 -41.38 -57.33 -20.25
N ARG A 215 -41.13 -56.01 -20.38
CA ARG A 215 -41.48 -54.90 -19.45
C ARG A 215 -40.93 -54.96 -18.00
N LYS A 216 -39.96 -54.06 -17.73
CA LYS A 216 -39.45 -53.52 -16.42
C LYS A 216 -37.95 -53.73 -16.09
N SER A 217 -37.10 -54.19 -17.01
CA SER A 217 -35.64 -54.35 -16.75
C SER A 217 -34.75 -53.15 -17.14
N THR A 218 -35.19 -52.31 -18.09
CA THR A 218 -34.41 -51.12 -18.52
C THR A 218 -34.31 -50.05 -17.43
N ALA A 219 -35.31 -49.97 -16.54
CA ALA A 219 -35.31 -48.97 -15.47
C ALA A 219 -34.16 -49.16 -14.47
N VAL A 220 -33.84 -50.40 -14.09
CA VAL A 220 -32.79 -50.69 -13.09
C VAL A 220 -31.40 -50.37 -13.65
N VAL A 221 -31.13 -50.77 -14.90
CA VAL A 221 -29.87 -50.47 -15.59
C VAL A 221 -29.70 -48.96 -15.76
N THR A 222 -30.76 -48.25 -16.14
CA THR A 222 -30.75 -46.78 -16.24
C THR A 222 -30.52 -46.11 -14.89
N VAL A 223 -31.14 -46.59 -13.80
CA VAL A 223 -30.92 -46.03 -12.46
C VAL A 223 -29.47 -46.20 -12.02
N ILE A 224 -28.87 -47.38 -12.20
CA ILE A 224 -27.46 -47.62 -11.84
C ILE A 224 -26.53 -46.70 -12.66
N LEU A 225 -26.76 -46.56 -13.96
CA LEU A 225 -25.99 -45.66 -14.82
C LEU A 225 -26.13 -44.19 -14.39
N VAL A 226 -27.36 -43.75 -14.07
CA VAL A 226 -27.62 -42.38 -13.60
C VAL A 226 -26.98 -42.12 -12.23
N THR A 227 -26.99 -43.09 -11.32
CA THR A 227 -26.32 -42.96 -10.01
C THR A 227 -24.82 -42.88 -10.15
N LEU A 228 -24.21 -43.74 -10.99
CA LEU A 228 -22.77 -43.77 -11.21
C LEU A 228 -22.29 -42.51 -11.94
N PHE A 229 -23.09 -42.02 -12.90
CA PHE A 229 -22.90 -40.72 -13.54
C PHE A 229 -23.02 -39.56 -12.55
N GLY A 230 -24.04 -39.58 -11.68
CA GLY A 230 -24.25 -38.57 -10.64
C GLY A 230 -23.06 -38.49 -9.66
N ILE A 231 -22.53 -39.63 -9.21
CA ILE A 231 -21.33 -39.68 -8.36
C ILE A 231 -20.11 -39.13 -9.10
N SER A 232 -19.94 -39.48 -10.38
CA SER A 232 -18.84 -38.95 -11.21
C SER A 232 -18.92 -37.43 -11.40
N VAL A 233 -20.13 -36.90 -11.62
CA VAL A 233 -20.36 -35.45 -11.76
C VAL A 233 -20.11 -34.74 -10.43
N LEU A 234 -20.59 -35.27 -9.31
CA LEU A 234 -20.35 -34.70 -7.98
C LEU A 234 -18.87 -34.70 -7.60
N LEU A 235 -18.16 -35.81 -7.85
CA LEU A 235 -16.71 -35.90 -7.63
C LEU A 235 -15.93 -34.98 -8.58
N GLY A 236 -16.40 -34.81 -9.81
CA GLY A 236 -15.84 -33.87 -10.78
C GLY A 236 -15.94 -32.42 -10.31
N LEU A 237 -17.13 -32.00 -9.87
CA LEU A 237 -17.39 -30.66 -9.32
C LEU A 237 -16.59 -30.40 -8.04
N TRP A 238 -16.42 -31.40 -7.17
CA TRP A 238 -15.58 -31.28 -5.96
C TRP A 238 -14.09 -31.20 -6.30
N ARG A 239 -13.61 -31.97 -7.28
CA ARG A 239 -12.22 -31.88 -7.75
C ARG A 239 -11.93 -30.54 -8.44
N GLN A 240 -12.88 -30.00 -9.18
CA GLN A 240 -12.74 -28.71 -9.87
C GLN A 240 -12.64 -27.55 -8.87
N THR A 241 -13.50 -27.52 -7.85
CA THR A 241 -13.46 -26.48 -6.81
C THR A 241 -12.19 -26.54 -5.95
N THR A 242 -11.68 -27.74 -5.65
CA THR A 242 -10.43 -27.92 -4.89
C THR A 242 -9.20 -27.50 -5.72
N ARG A 243 -9.19 -27.76 -7.04
CA ARG A 243 -8.11 -27.35 -7.94
C ARG A 243 -8.04 -25.82 -8.12
N VAL A 244 -9.18 -25.15 -8.26
CA VAL A 244 -9.23 -23.69 -8.36
C VAL A 244 -8.70 -23.03 -7.08
N LYS A 245 -9.08 -23.55 -5.90
CA LYS A 245 -8.55 -23.06 -4.60
C LYS A 245 -7.04 -23.28 -4.46
N ASN A 246 -6.54 -24.45 -4.85
CA ASN A 246 -5.10 -24.74 -4.78
C ASN A 246 -4.29 -23.88 -5.74
N GLN A 247 -4.84 -23.58 -6.92
CA GLN A 247 -4.18 -22.72 -7.91
C GLN A 247 -4.15 -21.25 -7.47
N SER A 248 -5.22 -20.75 -6.83
CA SER A 248 -5.21 -19.40 -6.24
C SER A 248 -4.23 -19.28 -5.07
N VAL A 249 -4.09 -20.33 -4.25
CA VAL A 249 -3.09 -20.35 -3.16
C VAL A 249 -1.68 -20.26 -3.75
N ALA A 250 -1.37 -21.09 -4.75
CA ALA A 250 -0.06 -21.11 -5.39
C ALA A 250 0.28 -19.77 -6.08
N SER A 251 -0.68 -19.15 -6.78
CA SER A 251 -0.44 -17.85 -7.42
C SER A 251 -0.19 -16.74 -6.41
N THR A 252 -0.94 -16.70 -5.31
CA THR A 252 -0.74 -15.68 -4.26
C THR A 252 0.59 -15.84 -3.55
N ILE A 253 1.08 -17.07 -3.34
CA ILE A 253 2.44 -17.31 -2.81
C ILE A 253 3.50 -16.73 -3.76
N VAL A 254 3.35 -16.96 -5.07
CA VAL A 254 4.29 -16.41 -6.07
C VAL A 254 4.24 -14.87 -6.10
N ASP A 255 3.05 -14.28 -6.12
CA ASP A 255 2.91 -12.82 -6.13
C ASP A 255 3.47 -12.20 -4.84
N ALA A 256 3.30 -12.85 -3.68
CA ALA A 256 3.89 -12.41 -2.41
C ALA A 256 5.42 -12.54 -2.38
N ARG A 257 6.00 -13.61 -2.96
CA ARG A 257 7.46 -13.76 -3.11
C ARG A 257 8.04 -12.65 -3.99
N HIS A 258 7.40 -12.36 -5.11
CA HIS A 258 7.84 -11.28 -5.99
C HIS A 258 7.81 -9.93 -5.28
N ALA A 259 6.73 -9.63 -4.56
CA ALA A 259 6.62 -8.39 -3.78
C ALA A 259 7.65 -8.34 -2.64
N LEU A 260 8.02 -9.47 -2.02
CA LEU A 260 9.12 -9.55 -1.05
C LEU A 260 10.46 -9.19 -1.70
N GLU A 261 10.82 -9.84 -2.81
CA GLU A 261 12.09 -9.61 -3.52
C GLU A 261 12.23 -8.15 -3.97
N GLU A 262 11.19 -7.62 -4.60
CA GLU A 262 11.12 -6.23 -5.03
C GLU A 262 11.21 -5.26 -3.84
N GLY A 263 10.48 -5.55 -2.76
CA GLY A 263 10.52 -4.76 -1.54
C GLY A 263 11.91 -4.69 -0.92
N VAL A 264 12.61 -5.83 -0.81
CA VAL A 264 13.98 -5.91 -0.28
C VAL A 264 14.97 -5.15 -1.17
N ALA A 265 14.90 -5.29 -2.49
CA ALA A 265 15.75 -4.55 -3.42
C ALA A 265 15.55 -3.02 -3.25
N LEU A 266 14.29 -2.60 -3.14
CA LEU A 266 13.92 -1.21 -2.96
C LEU A 266 14.30 -0.63 -1.59
N LEU A 267 14.56 -1.44 -0.55
CA LEU A 267 14.98 -0.90 0.76
C LEU A 267 16.27 -0.09 0.69
N THR A 268 17.17 -0.43 -0.24
CA THR A 268 18.44 0.27 -0.42
C THR A 268 18.33 1.53 -1.27
N LEU A 269 17.41 1.54 -2.24
CA LEU A 269 17.20 2.63 -3.19
C LEU A 269 16.14 3.65 -2.72
N SER A 270 15.03 3.16 -2.17
CA SER A 270 13.89 3.93 -1.68
C SER A 270 13.22 3.23 -0.47
N PRO A 271 13.67 3.52 0.76
CA PRO A 271 13.19 2.83 1.97
C PRO A 271 11.67 2.88 2.16
N MET A 272 11.02 3.99 1.75
CA MET A 272 9.57 4.14 1.84
C MET A 272 8.85 3.18 0.90
N LYS A 273 9.24 3.13 -0.38
CA LYS A 273 8.64 2.22 -1.38
C LYS A 273 8.93 0.76 -1.05
N GLY A 274 10.15 0.46 -0.58
CA GLY A 274 10.49 -0.91 -0.14
C GLY A 274 9.60 -1.37 1.02
N ARG A 275 9.33 -0.51 2.02
CA ARG A 275 8.38 -0.82 3.10
C ARG A 275 6.97 -1.02 2.59
N GLU A 276 6.48 -0.14 1.72
CA GLU A 276 5.14 -0.25 1.13
C GLU A 276 4.98 -1.61 0.42
N ARG A 277 5.98 -2.01 -0.35
CA ARG A 277 5.97 -3.28 -1.09
C ARG A 277 5.99 -4.50 -0.17
N LEU A 278 6.77 -4.46 0.91
CA LEU A 278 6.77 -5.50 1.95
C LEU A 278 5.42 -5.59 2.70
N VAL A 279 4.73 -4.45 2.92
CA VAL A 279 3.37 -4.46 3.48
C VAL A 279 2.41 -5.15 2.51
N THR A 280 2.47 -4.84 1.21
CA THR A 280 1.65 -5.51 0.20
C THR A 280 1.89 -7.04 0.19
N ALA A 281 3.15 -7.48 0.24
CA ALA A 281 3.50 -8.89 0.31
C ALA A 281 2.85 -9.59 1.52
N LYS A 282 2.87 -8.91 2.69
CA LYS A 282 2.27 -9.42 3.93
C LYS A 282 0.74 -9.49 3.85
N GLU A 283 0.10 -8.48 3.27
CA GLU A 283 -1.36 -8.41 3.11
C GLU A 283 -1.88 -9.49 2.16
N LEU A 284 -1.12 -9.83 1.11
CA LEU A 284 -1.47 -10.93 0.19
C LEU A 284 -1.55 -12.29 0.91
N LEU A 285 -0.67 -12.56 1.86
CA LEU A 285 -0.61 -13.84 2.57
C LEU A 285 -1.51 -13.94 3.80
N ALA A 286 -1.94 -12.82 4.38
CA ALA A 286 -2.73 -12.82 5.62
C ALA A 286 -4.03 -13.66 5.51
N PRO A 287 -4.85 -13.55 4.43
CA PRO A 287 -6.06 -14.37 4.28
C PRO A 287 -5.75 -15.87 4.10
N LEU A 288 -4.60 -16.20 3.49
CA LEU A 288 -4.18 -17.59 3.28
C LEU A 288 -3.72 -18.25 4.57
N ARG A 289 -3.05 -17.49 5.45
CA ARG A 289 -2.62 -18.00 6.77
C ARG A 289 -3.79 -18.41 7.66
N GLU A 290 -4.94 -17.73 7.53
CA GLU A 290 -6.15 -18.03 8.29
C GLU A 290 -6.98 -19.17 7.66
N SER A 291 -6.94 -19.30 6.33
CA SER A 291 -7.79 -20.25 5.59
C SER A 291 -7.11 -21.59 5.26
N VAL A 292 -5.77 -21.64 5.23
CA VAL A 292 -4.99 -22.86 4.96
C VAL A 292 -4.47 -23.46 6.27
N SER A 293 -4.61 -24.78 6.42
CA SER A 293 -4.11 -25.46 7.64
C SER A 293 -2.59 -25.44 7.69
N GLY A 294 -2.02 -24.90 8.77
CA GLY A 294 -0.55 -24.91 9.01
C GLY A 294 0.10 -26.30 9.12
N ARG A 295 -0.67 -27.39 9.07
CA ARG A 295 -0.15 -28.76 8.98
C ARG A 295 0.08 -29.23 7.54
N SER A 296 -0.48 -28.55 6.54
CA SER A 296 -0.24 -28.87 5.12
C SER A 296 1.13 -28.34 4.67
N SER A 297 1.61 -28.82 3.52
CA SER A 297 2.88 -28.35 2.94
C SER A 297 2.78 -26.86 2.59
N GLU A 298 1.66 -26.47 2.01
CA GLU A 298 1.35 -25.10 1.59
C GLU A 298 1.19 -24.18 2.81
N GLY A 299 0.55 -24.66 3.88
CA GLY A 299 0.40 -23.88 5.12
C GLY A 299 1.74 -23.60 5.80
N ARG A 300 2.72 -24.51 5.71
CA ARG A 300 4.08 -24.26 6.19
C ARG A 300 4.81 -23.25 5.33
N GLU A 301 4.71 -23.38 4.00
CA GLU A 301 5.32 -22.43 3.07
C GLU A 301 4.77 -21.01 3.25
N ILE A 302 3.44 -20.86 3.41
CA ILE A 302 2.80 -19.57 3.71
C ILE A 302 3.34 -18.99 5.01
N GLN A 303 3.49 -19.81 6.05
CA GLN A 303 3.98 -19.36 7.35
C GLN A 303 5.44 -18.90 7.27
N GLU A 304 6.31 -19.70 6.64
CA GLU A 304 7.72 -19.36 6.43
C GLU A 304 7.88 -18.05 5.67
N LEU A 305 7.16 -17.89 4.56
CA LEU A 305 7.20 -16.67 3.75
C LEU A 305 6.63 -15.45 4.50
N TYR A 306 5.56 -15.64 5.26
CA TYR A 306 4.97 -14.57 6.08
C TYR A 306 5.94 -14.09 7.17
N ASP A 307 6.67 -15.00 7.79
CA ASP A 307 7.67 -14.69 8.81
C ASP A 307 8.87 -13.96 8.20
N GLU A 308 9.36 -14.41 7.03
CA GLU A 308 10.44 -13.75 6.27
C GLU A 308 10.07 -12.32 5.87
N ILE A 309 8.85 -12.09 5.36
CA ILE A 309 8.35 -10.75 5.05
C ILE A 309 8.29 -9.89 6.31
N THR A 310 7.83 -10.45 7.43
CA THR A 310 7.69 -9.72 8.70
C THR A 310 9.05 -9.32 9.26
N GLU A 311 10.07 -10.18 9.17
CA GLU A 311 11.44 -9.89 9.57
C GLU A 311 12.07 -8.77 8.73
N ASN A 312 11.92 -8.85 7.40
CA ASN A 312 12.39 -7.81 6.49
C ASN A 312 11.68 -6.47 6.74
N LEU A 313 10.36 -6.48 6.96
CA LEU A 313 9.59 -5.28 7.31
C LEU A 313 10.04 -4.68 8.64
N THR A 314 10.30 -5.51 9.66
CA THR A 314 10.76 -5.05 10.98
C THR A 314 12.13 -4.38 10.88
N THR A 315 13.03 -5.00 10.12
CA THR A 315 14.36 -4.45 9.81
C THR A 315 14.24 -3.12 9.05
N ALA A 316 13.42 -3.11 7.99
CA ALA A 316 13.17 -1.93 7.16
C ALA A 316 12.61 -0.75 7.96
N MET A 317 11.69 -1.01 8.89
CA MET A 317 11.06 0.00 9.73
C MET A 317 11.99 0.54 10.83
N GLN A 318 13.21 0.01 10.96
CA GLN A 318 14.12 0.30 12.09
C GLN A 318 13.39 0.14 13.44
N LEU A 319 12.42 -0.78 13.49
CA LEU A 319 11.70 -1.11 14.71
C LEU A 319 12.62 -1.99 15.57
N TYR A 320 13.55 -1.33 16.27
CA TYR A 320 14.35 -2.00 17.28
C TYR A 320 13.44 -2.34 18.45
N LYS A 321 13.11 -3.62 18.61
CA LYS A 321 12.48 -4.10 19.84
C LYS A 321 13.55 -4.20 20.93
N VAL A 322 13.93 -3.06 21.47
CA VAL A 322 14.85 -2.99 22.61
C VAL A 322 14.05 -3.36 23.85
N LYS A 323 14.44 -4.42 24.54
CA LYS A 323 13.96 -4.65 25.90
C LYS A 323 14.56 -3.53 26.75
N PRO A 324 13.75 -2.62 27.32
CA PRO A 324 14.31 -1.53 28.12
C PRO A 324 15.05 -2.12 29.31
N GLU A 325 16.31 -1.76 29.44
CA GLU A 325 17.11 -2.05 30.61
C GLU A 325 17.01 -0.89 31.58
N LEU A 326 17.11 -1.18 32.88
CA LEU A 326 17.14 -0.16 33.91
C LEU A 326 18.38 0.73 33.68
N PHE A 327 18.13 1.94 33.18
CA PHE A 327 19.22 2.88 32.91
C PHE A 327 19.76 3.49 34.20
N PHE A 328 18.85 4.00 35.04
CA PHE A 328 19.13 4.65 36.31
C PHE A 328 17.94 4.48 37.27
N ASP A 329 18.22 4.19 38.54
CA ASP A 329 17.21 4.04 39.58
C ASP A 329 17.16 5.29 40.46
N GLY A 330 16.02 5.97 40.49
CA GLY A 330 15.80 7.18 41.30
C GLY A 330 15.99 6.94 42.80
N ALA A 331 15.78 5.70 43.27
CA ALA A 331 16.01 5.32 44.65
C ALA A 331 17.48 5.44 45.10
N LEU A 332 18.42 5.46 44.15
CA LEU A 332 19.85 5.68 44.41
C LEU A 332 20.17 7.11 44.84
N VAL A 333 19.31 8.08 44.49
CA VAL A 333 19.47 9.49 44.86
C VAL A 333 18.87 9.75 46.24
N LYS A 334 17.66 9.23 46.47
CA LYS A 334 16.93 9.38 47.73
C LYS A 334 16.01 8.18 47.91
N LYS A 335 15.86 7.71 49.15
CA LYS A 335 14.97 6.58 49.47
C LYS A 335 13.56 6.86 48.93
N GLU A 336 12.97 5.87 48.25
CA GLU A 336 11.66 5.96 47.58
C GLU A 336 11.60 6.95 46.41
N GLY A 337 12.77 7.37 45.90
CA GLY A 337 12.85 8.27 44.76
C GLY A 337 12.26 7.69 43.49
N ASN A 338 11.43 8.47 42.81
CA ASN A 338 10.76 8.07 41.58
C ASN A 338 10.92 9.15 40.51
N ILE A 339 11.50 8.78 39.37
CA ILE A 339 11.66 9.69 38.23
C ILE A 339 10.31 9.83 37.52
N ALA A 340 9.66 10.98 37.69
CA ALA A 340 8.34 11.25 37.12
C ALA A 340 8.43 12.02 35.80
N PHE A 341 9.31 13.04 35.74
CA PHE A 341 9.51 13.86 34.55
C PHE A 341 10.98 14.11 34.30
N ILE A 342 11.33 14.26 33.03
CA ILE A 342 12.69 14.55 32.59
C ILE A 342 12.69 15.66 31.54
N GLY A 343 13.72 16.50 31.58
CA GLY A 343 14.13 17.37 30.49
C GLY A 343 15.54 16.98 30.05
N PHE A 344 15.85 17.02 28.76
CA PHE A 344 17.12 16.55 28.24
C PHE A 344 17.73 17.53 27.25
N GLU A 345 19.01 17.85 27.43
CA GLU A 345 19.80 18.64 26.49
C GLU A 345 21.25 18.12 26.49
N ASN A 346 21.77 17.82 25.30
CA ASN A 346 23.12 17.27 25.09
C ASN A 346 23.38 15.97 25.88
N THR A 347 24.15 16.03 26.97
CA THR A 347 24.43 14.87 27.85
C THR A 347 23.74 14.98 29.20
N THR A 348 22.97 16.06 29.42
CA THR A 348 22.41 16.37 30.72
C THR A 348 20.92 16.12 30.75
N MET A 349 20.50 15.29 31.69
CA MET A 349 19.11 15.04 32.01
C MET A 349 18.75 15.77 33.30
N GLY A 350 17.86 16.75 33.22
CA GLY A 350 17.18 17.33 34.37
C GLY A 350 16.06 16.41 34.81
N VAL A 351 16.05 16.03 36.08
CA VAL A 351 15.15 15.01 36.62
C VAL A 351 14.29 15.61 37.71
N VAL A 352 13.00 15.29 37.66
CA VAL A 352 11.99 15.66 38.64
C VAL A 352 11.52 14.40 39.34
N ASP A 353 11.82 14.33 40.64
CA ASP A 353 11.34 13.31 41.54
C ASP A 353 10.14 13.83 42.33
N GLN A 354 8.96 13.46 41.86
CA GLN A 354 7.70 13.93 42.42
C GLN A 354 7.43 13.34 43.81
N MET A 355 7.89 12.11 44.06
CA MET A 355 7.68 11.41 45.33
C MET A 355 8.46 12.08 46.46
N THR A 356 9.73 12.41 46.23
CA THR A 356 10.59 12.98 47.27
C THR A 356 10.71 14.51 47.22
N GLN A 357 9.99 15.14 46.28
CA GLN A 357 10.05 16.57 45.97
C GLN A 357 11.47 17.08 45.73
N THR A 358 12.21 16.37 44.89
CA THR A 358 13.63 16.64 44.62
C THR A 358 13.87 16.87 43.13
N VAL A 359 14.76 17.80 42.82
CA VAL A 359 15.22 18.08 41.47
C VAL A 359 16.73 17.87 41.42
N TYR A 360 17.18 17.12 40.40
CA TYR A 360 18.60 16.83 40.21
C TYR A 360 18.97 16.77 38.74
N ALA A 361 20.24 16.99 38.44
CA ALA A 361 20.82 16.75 37.13
C ALA A 361 21.54 15.39 37.12
N LEU A 362 21.35 14.63 36.05
CA LEU A 362 22.02 13.37 35.75
C LEU A 362 22.80 13.54 34.45
N ASP A 363 24.12 13.35 34.51
CA ASP A 363 24.91 13.20 33.28
C ASP A 363 24.68 11.79 32.72
N VAL A 364 24.19 11.71 31.48
CA VAL A 364 23.81 10.44 30.84
C VAL A 364 25.03 9.57 30.52
N GLY A 365 26.19 10.18 30.24
CA GLY A 365 27.42 9.46 29.92
C GLY A 365 28.07 8.85 31.16
N SER A 366 28.27 9.66 32.21
CA SER A 366 28.96 9.25 33.43
C SER A 366 28.03 8.73 34.53
N LYS A 367 26.71 8.83 34.34
CA LYS A 367 25.67 8.57 35.35
C LYS A 367 25.86 9.33 36.67
N LYS A 368 26.57 10.47 36.63
CA LYS A 368 26.83 11.29 37.83
C LYS A 368 25.59 12.12 38.14
N VAL A 369 25.14 12.06 39.39
CA VAL A 369 24.02 12.85 39.88
C VAL A 369 24.49 14.06 40.66
N THR A 370 23.84 15.20 40.41
CA THR A 370 23.96 16.41 41.21
C THR A 370 22.60 16.85 41.68
N VAL A 371 22.34 16.77 42.99
CA VAL A 371 21.10 17.30 43.58
C VAL A 371 21.16 18.83 43.54
N LEU A 372 20.14 19.43 42.91
CA LEU A 372 20.06 20.87 42.66
C LEU A 372 19.11 21.58 43.61
N GLY A 373 18.03 20.92 44.04
CA GLY A 373 17.08 21.50 44.97
C GLY A 373 15.98 20.53 45.40
N GLY A 374 15.13 20.98 46.32
CA GLY A 374 13.96 20.23 46.77
C GLY A 374 13.18 20.91 47.89
N GLY A 375 12.17 20.23 48.42
CA GLY A 375 11.32 20.73 49.51
C GLY A 375 10.25 21.72 49.03
N GLN A 376 9.81 22.62 49.93
CA GLN A 376 8.63 23.47 49.69
C GLN A 376 8.74 24.36 48.45
N THR A 377 9.94 24.79 48.07
CA THR A 377 10.19 25.55 46.84
C THR A 377 9.76 24.78 45.59
N TYR A 378 9.82 23.45 45.63
CA TYR A 378 9.45 22.56 44.53
C TYR A 378 8.13 21.83 44.82
N ALA A 379 7.25 22.41 45.64
CA ALA A 379 5.90 21.87 45.81
C ALA A 379 5.16 21.79 44.46
N GLY A 380 4.53 20.64 44.21
CA GLY A 380 3.85 20.38 42.93
C GLY A 380 4.78 20.31 41.72
N LEU A 381 6.08 20.01 41.91
CA LEU A 381 7.00 19.87 40.80
C LEU A 381 6.51 18.85 39.75
N SER A 382 6.66 19.21 38.48
CA SER A 382 6.24 18.38 37.35
C SER A 382 7.25 18.49 36.19
N TYR A 383 6.84 18.99 35.03
CA TYR A 383 7.67 19.00 33.82
C TYR A 383 8.99 19.75 34.03
N ALA A 384 10.04 19.29 33.34
CA ALA A 384 11.38 19.87 33.38
C ALA A 384 11.91 20.18 31.98
N ALA A 385 12.71 21.24 31.88
CA ALA A 385 13.43 21.61 30.68
C ALA A 385 14.86 22.03 31.01
N VAL A 386 15.83 21.58 30.25
CA VAL A 386 17.25 21.95 30.41
C VAL A 386 17.61 22.95 29.31
N HIS A 387 18.28 24.03 29.65
CA HIS A 387 18.87 24.94 28.65
C HIS A 387 20.19 25.53 29.14
N GLY A 388 21.29 25.13 28.51
CA GLY A 388 22.65 25.45 28.92
C GLY A 388 22.88 25.05 30.38
N ASP A 389 23.23 26.03 31.21
CA ASP A 389 23.51 25.86 32.64
C ASP A 389 22.25 25.99 33.52
N LYS A 390 21.04 25.91 32.94
CA LYS A 390 19.79 26.12 33.68
C LYS A 390 18.86 24.91 33.54
N LEU A 391 18.34 24.44 34.67
CA LEU A 391 17.24 23.50 34.75
C LEU A 391 15.98 24.24 35.20
N TYR A 392 14.97 24.24 34.36
CA TYR A 392 13.67 24.81 34.63
C TYR A 392 12.69 23.73 35.03
N VAL A 393 11.90 23.98 36.08
CA VAL A 393 10.93 23.03 36.62
C VAL A 393 9.62 23.74 36.87
N LEU A 394 8.53 23.20 36.33
CA LEU A 394 7.18 23.67 36.64
C LEU A 394 6.80 23.24 38.06
N THR A 395 6.26 24.18 38.85
CA THR A 395 5.79 24.00 40.23
C THR A 395 4.41 24.62 40.41
N ASP A 396 3.80 24.47 41.59
CA ASP A 396 2.49 25.06 41.91
C ASP A 396 2.44 26.58 41.77
N THR A 397 3.58 27.26 41.97
CA THR A 397 3.70 28.72 41.99
C THR A 397 4.16 29.32 40.65
N GLY A 398 4.62 28.48 39.73
CA GLY A 398 5.17 28.91 38.45
C GLY A 398 6.36 28.04 38.04
N VAL A 399 7.22 28.56 37.17
CA VAL A 399 8.46 27.91 36.78
C VAL A 399 9.59 28.39 37.69
N ASN A 400 10.29 27.43 38.30
CA ASN A 400 11.52 27.66 39.04
C ASN A 400 12.72 27.27 38.19
N MET A 401 13.88 27.85 38.49
CA MET A 401 15.14 27.56 37.82
C MET A 401 16.18 27.12 38.83
N ALA A 402 16.97 26.11 38.52
CA ALA A 402 18.18 25.74 39.24
C ALA A 402 19.37 25.77 38.28
N ARG A 403 20.48 26.39 38.71
CA ARG A 403 21.71 26.42 37.95
C ARG A 403 22.51 25.14 38.18
N LEU A 404 23.02 24.53 37.12
CA LEU A 404 23.71 23.23 37.21
C LEU A 404 25.12 23.37 37.79
N SER A 405 25.81 24.48 37.49
CA SER A 405 27.19 24.73 37.91
C SER A 405 27.37 25.02 39.41
N ASP A 406 26.54 25.88 40.00
CA ASP A 406 26.69 26.36 41.39
C ASP A 406 25.51 25.99 42.31
N LYS A 407 24.51 25.28 41.79
CA LYS A 407 23.28 24.88 42.50
C LYS A 407 22.43 26.05 42.98
N GLN A 408 22.61 27.25 42.43
CA GLN A 408 21.75 28.39 42.74
C GLN A 408 20.33 28.14 42.25
N THR A 409 19.35 28.23 43.15
CA THR A 409 17.94 28.12 42.82
C THR A 409 17.27 29.49 42.80
N VAL A 410 16.49 29.77 41.77
CA VAL A 410 15.67 30.98 41.61
C VAL A 410 14.21 30.57 41.43
N GLY A 411 13.36 30.96 42.37
CA GLY A 411 11.93 30.71 42.27
C GLY A 411 11.25 31.68 41.30
N ASN A 412 10.16 31.22 40.67
CA ASN A 412 9.24 32.06 39.90
C ASN A 412 9.88 32.86 38.76
N VAL A 413 10.82 32.27 38.02
CA VAL A 413 11.36 32.87 36.78
C VAL A 413 10.26 33.07 35.72
N ALA A 414 9.19 32.28 35.79
CA ALA A 414 7.91 32.60 35.21
C ALA A 414 6.82 32.36 36.27
N LYS A 415 6.22 33.44 36.79
CA LYS A 415 5.13 33.34 37.77
C LYS A 415 3.91 32.68 37.14
N LYS A 416 3.22 31.84 37.91
CA LYS A 416 1.91 31.31 37.51
C LYS A 416 0.95 32.47 37.24
N ASP A 417 0.41 32.50 36.04
CA ASP A 417 -0.61 33.46 35.64
C ASP A 417 -2.01 32.91 35.93
N SER A 418 -2.96 33.76 36.32
CA SER A 418 -4.35 33.34 36.53
C SER A 418 -5.03 32.87 35.25
N GLN A 419 -4.47 33.20 34.09
CA GLN A 419 -4.91 32.74 32.78
C GLN A 419 -4.37 31.36 32.40
N TRP A 420 -3.40 30.80 33.14
CA TRP A 420 -2.93 29.43 32.89
C TRP A 420 -4.05 28.42 33.15
N GLY A 421 -4.30 27.58 32.15
CA GLY A 421 -5.06 26.34 32.30
C GLY A 421 -4.17 25.20 32.79
N GLU A 422 -4.43 24.00 32.30
CA GLU A 422 -3.64 22.82 32.60
C GLU A 422 -2.38 22.78 31.71
N ILE A 423 -1.21 22.98 32.33
CA ILE A 423 0.06 22.87 31.65
C ILE A 423 0.45 21.40 31.54
N ARG A 424 0.66 20.91 30.31
CA ARG A 424 1.00 19.50 30.01
C ARG A 424 2.40 19.29 29.44
N ALA A 425 3.14 20.37 29.20
CA ALA A 425 4.55 20.29 28.85
C ALA A 425 5.27 21.59 29.19
N LEU A 426 6.57 21.47 29.49
CA LEU A 426 7.53 22.56 29.60
C LEU A 426 8.73 22.19 28.74
N VAL A 427 9.08 23.05 27.78
CA VAL A 427 10.26 22.86 26.93
C VAL A 427 11.03 24.15 26.78
N SER A 428 12.34 24.04 26.60
CA SER A 428 13.23 25.14 26.25
C SER A 428 13.61 25.05 24.77
N TYR A 429 13.58 26.18 24.06
CA TYR A 429 14.06 26.25 22.68
C TYR A 429 14.54 27.66 22.34
N GLY A 430 15.73 27.76 21.76
CA GLY A 430 16.33 29.03 21.34
C GLY A 430 16.39 30.06 22.47
N GLY A 431 16.75 29.65 23.69
CA GLY A 431 16.79 30.52 24.88
C GLY A 431 15.46 30.75 25.58
N ASN A 432 14.33 30.45 24.93
CA ASN A 432 13.00 30.74 25.47
C ASN A 432 12.41 29.51 26.17
N LEU A 433 11.43 29.75 27.04
CA LEU A 433 10.60 28.70 27.64
C LEU A 433 9.22 28.69 27.01
N TYR A 434 8.70 27.48 26.78
CA TYR A 434 7.39 27.24 26.22
C TYR A 434 6.60 26.31 27.14
N LEU A 435 5.39 26.73 27.50
CA LEU A 435 4.48 25.93 28.30
C LEU A 435 3.24 25.61 27.46
N LEU A 436 2.95 24.31 27.29
CA LEU A 436 1.78 23.85 26.56
C LEU A 436 0.56 23.82 27.48
N ASP A 437 -0.41 24.69 27.21
CA ASP A 437 -1.69 24.75 27.91
C ASP A 437 -2.76 24.04 27.10
N THR A 438 -3.16 22.86 27.56
CA THR A 438 -4.13 22.02 26.85
C THR A 438 -5.58 22.44 27.11
N THR A 439 -5.85 23.17 28.20
CA THR A 439 -7.21 23.66 28.49
C THR A 439 -7.55 24.88 27.64
N LYS A 440 -6.55 25.73 27.37
CA LYS A 440 -6.72 26.98 26.61
C LYS A 440 -6.20 26.90 25.17
N SER A 441 -5.80 25.72 24.72
CA SER A 441 -5.26 25.42 23.38
C SER A 441 -4.20 26.44 22.93
N ARG A 442 -3.25 26.76 23.80
CA ARG A 442 -2.21 27.76 23.53
C ARG A 442 -0.86 27.36 24.09
N ILE A 443 0.16 28.06 23.62
CA ILE A 443 1.53 27.93 24.12
C ILE A 443 1.94 29.27 24.72
N TRP A 444 2.28 29.25 26.01
CA TRP A 444 2.86 30.42 26.67
C TRP A 444 4.34 30.49 26.35
N LYS A 445 4.80 31.63 25.84
CA LYS A 445 6.22 31.85 25.54
C LYS A 445 6.79 32.86 26.54
N TYR A 446 7.83 32.45 27.26
CA TYR A 446 8.63 33.32 28.12
C TYR A 446 9.99 33.54 27.46
N VAL A 447 10.25 34.79 27.08
CA VAL A 447 11.48 35.18 26.39
C VAL A 447 12.60 35.34 27.42
N ALA A 448 13.78 34.78 27.12
CA ALA A 448 14.97 35.11 27.92
C ALA A 448 15.30 36.59 27.75
N THR A 449 15.17 37.34 28.84
CA THR A 449 15.68 38.71 28.98
C THR A 449 17.17 38.71 29.28
#